data_AF-A0A3E3IVZ9-F1
#
_entry.id   AF-A0A3E3IVZ9-F1
#
_cell.length_a   1.000
_cell.length_b   1.000
_cell.length_c   1.000
_cell.angle_alpha   90.00
_cell.angle_beta   90.00
_cell.angle_gamma   90.00
#
_symmetry.space_group_name_H-M   'P 1'
#
loop_
_entity.id
_entity.type
_entity.pdbx_description
1 polymer ?
#
loop_
_entity_poly.entity_id
_entity_poly.type
_entity_poly.pdbx_seq_one_letter_code
_entity_poly.pdbx_strand_id
1 'polypeptide(L)'
;MGRIGNERTGANNLVLQVAGGQVLEQGTMVALNADGYAVPAAKAADLVIAGVAQSYANNRQGADGAEVVSVRRGAFVMAADATIKETDLLKTAYMADAKTLTLTAEGSSPVGAILEVAADGVTVQVGTMGMDITVNVPVTPGA
;
A
#
# COMPACT_ATOMS: atom_id res chain seq x y z
N MET A 1 14.77 10.54 28.54
CA MET A 1 15.54 10.89 27.32
C MET A 1 14.60 10.74 26.12
N GLY A 2 14.21 11.83 25.49
CA GLY A 2 13.34 11.79 24.30
C GLY A 2 14.10 11.18 23.12
N ARG A 3 13.41 10.42 22.26
CA ARG A 3 13.97 9.84 21.03
C ARG A 3 14.18 10.89 19.91
N ILE A 4 13.90 12.17 20.21
CA ILE A 4 13.99 13.29 19.27
C ILE A 4 15.45 13.45 18.84
N GLY A 5 15.71 13.37 17.53
CA GLY A 5 17.06 13.49 16.94
C GLY A 5 17.79 12.17 16.71
N ASN A 6 17.27 11.03 17.18
CA ASN A 6 17.88 9.74 16.88
C ASN A 6 17.51 9.29 15.45
N GLU A 7 18.52 8.87 14.68
CA GLU A 7 18.30 8.23 13.39
C GLU A 7 17.54 6.91 13.57
N ARG A 8 16.55 6.68 12.71
CA ARG A 8 15.87 5.38 12.57
C ARG A 8 16.52 4.62 11.42
N THR A 9 17.46 3.73 11.73
CA THR A 9 17.97 2.76 10.74
C THR A 9 16.82 1.83 10.31
N GLY A 10 16.69 1.58 9.01
CA GLY A 10 15.66 0.71 8.45
C GLY A 10 14.27 1.36 8.31
N ALA A 11 14.21 2.60 7.80
CA ALA A 11 12.97 3.37 7.58
C ALA A 11 11.91 2.66 6.69
N ASN A 12 12.31 1.59 6.00
CA ASN A 12 11.43 0.75 5.20
C ASN A 12 10.62 -0.25 6.02
N ASN A 13 10.93 -0.46 7.30
CA ASN A 13 10.24 -1.40 8.18
C ASN A 13 9.40 -0.64 9.22
N LEU A 14 8.09 -0.86 9.17
CA LEU A 14 7.08 -0.26 10.04
C LEU A 14 6.47 -1.33 10.95
N VAL A 15 6.06 -0.91 12.15
CA VAL A 15 5.19 -1.70 13.02
C VAL A 15 3.93 -0.86 13.22
N LEU A 16 2.79 -1.37 12.79
CA LEU A 16 1.54 -0.62 12.72
C LEU A 16 0.48 -1.31 13.58
N GLN A 17 -0.36 -0.50 14.22
CA GLN A 17 -1.51 -0.95 14.98
C GLN A 17 -2.62 -1.38 14.03
N VAL A 18 -3.17 -2.58 14.22
CA VAL A 18 -4.21 -3.14 13.34
C VAL A 18 -5.58 -2.65 13.78
N ALA A 19 -6.45 -2.28 12.83
CA ALA A 19 -7.82 -1.91 13.14
C ALA A 19 -8.60 -3.08 13.74
N GLY A 20 -9.56 -2.80 14.60
CA GLY A 20 -10.45 -3.79 15.18
C GLY A 20 -11.24 -4.52 14.11
N GLY A 21 -11.45 -5.82 14.32
CA GLY A 21 -12.18 -6.66 13.36
C GLY A 21 -11.38 -7.09 12.12
N GLN A 22 -10.12 -6.65 11.98
CA GLN A 22 -9.31 -6.96 10.79
C GLN A 22 -8.39 -8.16 10.98
N VAL A 23 -8.07 -8.80 9.86
CA VAL A 23 -7.02 -9.84 9.76
C VAL A 23 -6.11 -9.47 8.60
N LEU A 24 -4.81 -9.48 8.83
CA LEU A 24 -3.78 -9.20 7.84
C LEU A 24 -2.98 -10.47 7.59
N GLU A 25 -2.99 -10.93 6.35
CA GLU A 25 -2.18 -12.06 5.92
C GLU A 25 -0.75 -11.62 5.60
N GLN A 26 0.22 -12.51 5.78
CA GLN A 26 1.57 -12.25 5.30
C GLN A 26 1.57 -12.15 3.77
N GLY A 27 2.30 -11.18 3.22
CA GLY A 27 2.41 -10.97 1.77
C GLY A 27 1.27 -10.15 1.15
N THR A 28 0.27 -9.71 1.92
CA THR A 28 -0.74 -8.75 1.41
C THR A 28 -0.28 -7.31 1.56
N MET A 29 -0.72 -6.45 0.64
CA MET A 29 -0.67 -5.01 0.79
C MET A 29 -1.49 -4.56 1.99
N VAL A 30 -0.91 -3.63 2.76
CA VAL A 30 -1.50 -3.04 3.96
C VAL A 30 -1.67 -1.55 3.73
N ALA A 31 -2.87 -1.06 3.98
CA ALA A 31 -3.17 0.37 3.96
C ALA A 31 -3.49 0.87 5.37
N LEU A 32 -3.45 2.18 5.56
CA LEU A 32 -3.99 2.88 6.72
C LEU A 32 -5.37 3.43 6.36
N ASN A 33 -6.33 3.23 7.27
CA ASN A 33 -7.62 3.90 7.23
C ASN A 33 -7.51 5.36 7.70
N ALA A 34 -8.62 6.10 7.67
CA ALA A 34 -8.67 7.50 8.09
C ALA A 34 -8.25 7.72 9.57
N ASP A 35 -8.46 6.71 10.42
CA ASP A 35 -8.09 6.74 11.85
C ASP A 35 -6.61 6.37 12.08
N GLY A 36 -5.87 6.01 11.03
CA GLY A 36 -4.45 5.67 11.10
C GLY A 36 -4.14 4.23 11.50
N TYR A 37 -5.12 3.32 11.44
CA TYR A 37 -4.95 1.91 11.72
C TYR A 37 -4.74 1.08 10.45
N ALA A 38 -3.93 0.02 10.58
CA ALA A 38 -3.64 -0.91 9.51
C ALA A 38 -4.88 -1.76 9.17
N VAL A 39 -5.25 -1.74 7.89
CA VAL A 39 -6.33 -2.50 7.27
C VAL A 39 -5.80 -3.23 6.02
N PRO A 40 -6.44 -4.34 5.60
CA PRO A 40 -6.13 -4.93 4.30
C PRO A 40 -6.31 -3.89 3.20
N ALA A 41 -5.36 -3.82 2.27
CA ALA A 41 -5.56 -2.96 1.10
C ALA A 41 -6.79 -3.44 0.31
N ALA A 42 -7.59 -2.50 -0.15
CA ALA A 42 -8.80 -2.76 -0.92
C ALA A 42 -9.07 -1.59 -1.85
N LYS A 43 -9.94 -1.80 -2.85
CA LYS A 43 -10.47 -0.71 -3.65
C LYS A 43 -11.34 0.21 -2.79
N ALA A 44 -10.74 1.31 -2.33
CA ALA A 44 -11.40 2.40 -1.65
C ALA A 44 -10.65 3.70 -1.92
N ALA A 45 -11.37 4.81 -1.83
CA ALA A 45 -10.78 6.13 -1.79
C ALA A 45 -10.11 6.38 -0.43
N ASP A 46 -9.17 7.31 -0.41
CA ASP A 46 -8.55 7.88 0.81
C ASP A 46 -7.77 6.89 1.70
N LEU A 47 -7.50 5.67 1.21
CA LEU A 47 -6.55 4.76 1.84
C LEU A 47 -5.11 5.20 1.58
N VAL A 48 -4.27 5.12 2.61
CA VAL A 48 -2.83 5.40 2.50
C VAL A 48 -2.05 4.10 2.51
N ILE A 49 -1.37 3.78 1.42
CA ILE A 49 -0.56 2.56 1.36
C ILE A 49 0.61 2.62 2.36
N ALA A 50 0.71 1.61 3.21
CA ALA A 50 1.77 1.51 4.21
C ALA A 50 2.93 0.59 3.77
N GLY A 51 2.65 -0.41 2.93
CA GLY A 51 3.62 -1.41 2.50
C GLY A 51 2.99 -2.80 2.35
N VAL A 52 3.82 -3.83 2.42
CA VAL A 52 3.41 -5.24 2.39
C VAL A 52 3.66 -5.89 3.74
N ALA A 53 2.66 -6.62 4.24
CA ALA A 53 2.71 -7.34 5.51
C ALA A 53 3.83 -8.39 5.51
N GLN A 54 4.70 -8.32 6.52
CA GLN A 54 5.79 -9.26 6.78
C GLN A 54 5.41 -10.29 7.84
N SER A 55 4.31 -10.07 8.58
CA SER A 55 3.79 -10.97 9.60
C SER A 55 2.29 -11.14 9.44
N TYR A 56 1.76 -12.30 9.83
CA TYR A 56 0.34 -12.47 10.05
C TYR A 56 -0.08 -11.70 11.31
N ALA A 57 -1.22 -11.02 11.26
CA ALA A 57 -1.80 -10.32 12.41
C ALA A 57 -3.32 -10.51 12.42
N ASN A 58 -3.88 -10.89 13.58
CA ASN A 58 -5.31 -11.17 13.71
C ASN A 58 -5.91 -10.33 14.83
N ASN A 59 -6.57 -9.24 14.47
CA ASN A 59 -7.30 -8.39 15.38
C ASN A 59 -8.83 -8.57 15.28
N ARG A 60 -9.29 -9.73 14.79
CA ARG A 60 -10.70 -9.97 14.46
C ARG A 60 -11.65 -9.78 15.65
N GLN A 61 -11.18 -10.06 16.86
CA GLN A 61 -11.97 -9.94 18.10
C GLN A 61 -11.49 -8.82 19.02
N GLY A 62 -10.47 -8.05 18.60
CA GLY A 62 -9.89 -6.99 19.41
C GLY A 62 -10.41 -5.60 19.03
N ALA A 63 -10.18 -4.64 19.92
CA ALA A 63 -10.35 -3.22 19.64
C ALA A 63 -9.21 -2.71 18.75
N ASP A 64 -9.35 -1.50 18.21
CA ASP A 64 -8.30 -0.86 17.43
C ASP A 64 -6.97 -0.82 18.19
N GLY A 65 -5.90 -1.30 17.54
CA GLY A 65 -4.55 -1.33 18.10
C GLY A 65 -4.27 -2.39 19.15
N ALA A 66 -5.18 -3.35 19.39
CA ALA A 66 -4.93 -4.49 20.26
C ALA A 66 -3.91 -5.50 19.69
N GLU A 67 -3.67 -5.46 18.37
CA GLU A 67 -2.68 -6.26 17.66
C GLU A 67 -1.80 -5.37 16.78
N VAL A 68 -0.59 -5.82 16.47
CA VAL A 68 0.34 -5.10 15.59
C VAL A 68 0.80 -5.95 14.41
N VAL A 69 1.06 -5.29 13.28
CA VAL A 69 1.59 -5.92 12.07
C VAL A 69 2.94 -5.32 11.71
N SER A 70 3.90 -6.18 11.33
CA SER A 70 5.14 -5.76 10.73
C SER A 70 4.93 -5.53 9.23
N VAL A 71 5.24 -4.33 8.74
CA VAL A 71 5.05 -3.95 7.34
C VAL A 71 6.37 -3.49 6.75
N ARG A 72 6.62 -3.82 5.47
CA ARG A 72 7.81 -3.36 4.75
C ARG A 72 7.43 -2.57 3.50
N ARG A 73 8.17 -1.50 3.24
CA ARG A 73 8.13 -0.66 2.03
C ARG A 73 9.30 -1.02 1.11
N GLY A 74 9.13 -0.83 -0.19
CA GLY A 74 10.11 -1.20 -1.21
C GLY A 74 9.46 -1.82 -2.44
N ALA A 75 10.26 -2.52 -3.26
CA ALA A 75 9.78 -3.19 -4.45
C ALA A 75 9.19 -4.56 -4.10
N PHE A 76 7.94 -4.80 -4.52
CA PHE A 76 7.24 -6.06 -4.30
C PHE A 76 6.55 -6.51 -5.59
N VAL A 77 6.56 -7.82 -5.82
CA VAL A 77 5.81 -8.45 -6.91
C VAL A 77 4.38 -8.67 -6.43
N MET A 78 3.42 -8.09 -7.14
CA MET A 78 1.98 -8.23 -6.86
C MET A 78 1.26 -8.78 -8.09
N ALA A 79 0.05 -9.29 -7.90
CA ALA A 79 -0.81 -9.60 -9.03
C ALA A 79 -1.25 -8.30 -9.72
N ALA A 80 -1.52 -8.38 -11.02
CA ALA A 80 -2.06 -7.28 -11.79
C ALA A 80 -3.35 -7.73 -12.47
N ASP A 81 -4.33 -6.84 -12.53
CA ASP A 81 -5.50 -7.06 -13.35
C ASP A 81 -5.21 -6.83 -14.84
N ALA A 82 -6.21 -7.03 -15.69
CA ALA A 82 -6.07 -6.88 -17.14
C ALA A 82 -5.81 -5.44 -17.64
N THR A 83 -5.80 -4.45 -16.75
CA THR A 83 -5.59 -3.04 -17.12
C THR A 83 -4.11 -2.67 -17.22
N ILE A 84 -3.22 -3.41 -16.55
CA ILE A 84 -1.77 -3.17 -16.57
C ILE A 84 -1.11 -3.95 -17.71
N LYS A 85 -0.24 -3.28 -18.47
CA LYS A 85 0.49 -3.80 -19.63
C LYS A 85 1.97 -3.48 -19.53
N GLU A 86 2.80 -4.16 -20.32
CA GLU A 86 4.26 -3.92 -20.39
C GLU A 86 4.63 -2.46 -20.72
N THR A 87 3.73 -1.72 -21.36
CA THR A 87 3.92 -0.29 -21.69
C THR A 87 3.67 0.66 -20.52
N ASP A 88 3.22 0.15 -19.37
CA ASP A 88 2.83 0.94 -18.20
C ASP A 88 3.94 1.10 -17.16
N LEU A 89 5.18 0.76 -17.53
CA LEU A 89 6.36 1.03 -16.72
C LEU A 89 6.39 2.50 -16.25
N LEU A 90 6.75 2.69 -14.98
CA LEU A 90 6.81 3.96 -14.26
C LEU A 90 5.47 4.68 -14.06
N LYS A 91 4.34 4.14 -14.55
CA LYS A 91 3.02 4.67 -14.21
C LYS A 91 2.64 4.30 -12.78
N THR A 92 1.70 5.08 -12.23
CA THR A 92 1.12 4.80 -10.91
C THR A 92 0.16 3.61 -11.00
N ALA A 93 0.40 2.60 -10.17
CA ALA A 93 -0.54 1.52 -9.91
C ALA A 93 -1.42 1.87 -8.71
N TYR A 94 -2.66 1.37 -8.73
CA TYR A 94 -3.70 1.60 -7.74
C TYR A 94 -4.15 0.28 -7.10
N MET A 95 -4.73 0.36 -5.91
CA MET A 95 -5.21 -0.80 -5.15
C MET A 95 -6.50 -1.35 -5.77
N ALA A 96 -6.46 -2.57 -6.29
CA ALA A 96 -7.68 -3.32 -6.64
C ALA A 96 -8.16 -4.15 -5.44
N ASP A 97 -7.23 -4.89 -4.81
CA ASP A 97 -7.46 -5.65 -3.60
C ASP A 97 -6.14 -5.83 -2.81
N ALA A 98 -6.13 -6.70 -1.80
CA ALA A 98 -4.99 -6.90 -0.92
C ALA A 98 -3.77 -7.54 -1.61
N LYS A 99 -3.91 -8.13 -2.80
CA LYS A 99 -2.84 -8.78 -3.58
C LYS A 99 -2.79 -8.32 -5.05
N THR A 100 -3.79 -7.59 -5.54
CA THR A 100 -3.95 -7.20 -6.94
C THR A 100 -3.86 -5.69 -7.14
N LEU A 101 -3.17 -5.28 -8.19
CA LEU A 101 -3.03 -3.91 -8.67
C LEU A 101 -3.89 -3.65 -9.91
N THR A 102 -4.28 -2.40 -10.08
CA THR A 102 -5.00 -1.90 -11.26
C THR A 102 -4.41 -0.58 -11.74
N LEU A 103 -4.60 -0.26 -13.01
CA LEU A 103 -4.36 1.07 -13.57
C LEU A 103 -5.60 1.98 -13.45
N THR A 104 -6.75 1.43 -13.00
CA THR A 104 -7.99 2.18 -12.78
C THR A 104 -7.93 3.00 -11.49
N ALA A 105 -7.80 4.31 -11.63
CA ALA A 105 -7.74 5.26 -10.52
C ALA A 105 -9.09 5.46 -9.83
N GLU A 106 -10.21 5.32 -10.55
CA GLU A 106 -11.54 5.66 -10.06
C GLU A 106 -11.95 4.80 -8.86
N GLY A 107 -12.08 5.45 -7.70
CA GLY A 107 -12.44 4.83 -6.43
C GLY A 107 -11.32 3.96 -5.83
N SER A 108 -10.09 4.10 -6.32
CA SER A 108 -8.91 3.35 -5.87
C SER A 108 -7.84 4.29 -5.34
N SER A 109 -7.16 3.90 -4.28
CA SER A 109 -6.00 4.65 -3.78
C SER A 109 -4.70 4.21 -4.45
N PRO A 110 -3.71 5.12 -4.59
CA PRO A 110 -2.43 4.83 -5.23
C PRO A 110 -1.52 3.94 -4.34
N VAL A 111 -0.79 3.02 -4.97
CA VAL A 111 0.18 2.12 -4.31
C VAL A 111 1.63 2.59 -4.53
N GLY A 112 1.96 2.92 -5.77
CA GLY A 112 3.34 3.15 -6.16
C GLY A 112 3.56 3.10 -7.67
N ALA A 113 4.83 3.13 -8.08
CA ALA A 113 5.21 3.08 -9.50
C ALA A 113 5.53 1.65 -9.95
N ILE A 114 5.09 1.31 -11.15
CA ILE A 114 5.41 0.02 -11.79
C ILE A 114 6.89 0.02 -12.22
N LEU A 115 7.66 -0.96 -11.76
CA LEU A 115 9.07 -1.13 -12.11
C LEU A 115 9.29 -2.20 -13.16
N GLU A 116 8.44 -3.23 -13.18
CA GLU A 116 8.55 -4.37 -14.09
C GLU A 116 7.16 -5.00 -14.26
N VAL A 117 6.87 -5.47 -15.47
CA VAL A 117 5.68 -6.27 -15.79
C VAL A 117 6.18 -7.58 -16.38
N ALA A 118 5.87 -8.68 -15.71
CA ALA A 118 6.26 -10.03 -16.09
C ALA A 118 5.04 -10.96 -16.11
N ALA A 119 5.21 -12.17 -16.64
CA ALA A 119 4.12 -13.13 -16.77
C ALA A 119 3.59 -13.65 -15.41
N ASP A 120 4.42 -13.58 -14.37
CA ASP A 120 4.14 -14.03 -13.00
C ASP A 120 3.72 -12.91 -12.05
N GLY A 121 3.73 -11.65 -12.50
CA GLY A 121 3.27 -10.51 -11.72
C GLY A 121 3.88 -9.19 -12.16
N VAL A 122 3.56 -8.15 -11.39
CA VAL A 122 4.06 -6.78 -11.60
C VAL A 122 4.85 -6.36 -10.38
N THR A 123 6.10 -5.95 -10.60
CA THR A 123 6.94 -5.36 -9.55
C THR A 123 6.54 -3.90 -9.37
N VAL A 124 6.06 -3.54 -8.19
CA VAL A 124 5.69 -2.17 -7.83
C VAL A 124 6.57 -1.66 -6.70
N GLN A 125 7.03 -0.41 -6.81
CA GLN A 125 7.69 0.28 -5.71
C GLN A 125 6.63 0.82 -4.74
N VAL A 126 6.38 0.11 -3.65
CA VAL A 126 5.38 0.46 -2.66
C VAL A 126 5.88 1.57 -1.74
N GLY A 127 5.16 2.69 -1.74
CA GLY A 127 5.34 3.76 -0.78
C GLY A 127 6.69 4.49 -0.90
N THR A 128 7.09 4.95 -2.08
CA THR A 128 8.24 5.89 -2.17
C THR A 128 7.89 7.21 -1.48
N MET A 129 8.64 7.59 -0.44
CA MET A 129 8.55 8.95 0.11
C MET A 129 9.21 9.90 -0.88
N GLY A 130 8.45 10.84 -1.43
CA GLY A 130 8.97 11.85 -2.37
C GLY A 130 8.63 11.63 -3.84
N MET A 131 7.88 10.58 -4.22
CA MET A 131 7.12 10.67 -5.47
C MET A 131 5.92 11.58 -5.22
N ASP A 132 5.89 12.69 -5.95
CA ASP A 132 4.74 13.57 -6.01
C ASP A 132 3.56 12.77 -6.60
N ILE A 133 2.76 12.12 -5.76
CA ILE A 133 1.60 11.33 -6.22
C ILE A 133 0.59 12.22 -6.98
N THR A 134 0.73 13.55 -6.85
CA THR A 134 -0.06 14.56 -7.55
C THR A 134 0.17 14.60 -9.06
N VAL A 135 1.26 14.06 -9.62
CA VAL A 135 1.47 14.09 -11.09
C VAL A 135 0.51 13.19 -11.90
N ASN A 136 -0.31 12.35 -11.26
CA ASN A 136 -1.24 11.45 -11.96
C ASN A 136 -2.71 11.54 -11.51
N VAL A 137 -3.12 12.66 -10.88
CA VAL A 137 -4.54 12.96 -10.78
C VAL A 137 -4.99 13.41 -12.18
N PRO A 138 -5.96 12.74 -12.85
CA PRO A 138 -6.50 13.26 -14.09
C PRO A 138 -7.10 14.63 -13.79
N VAL A 139 -6.43 15.70 -14.22
CA VAL A 139 -7.05 17.02 -14.24
C VAL A 139 -8.21 16.89 -15.22
N THR A 140 -9.43 17.04 -14.76
CA THR A 140 -10.57 17.19 -15.67
C THR A 140 -10.32 18.46 -16.47
N PRO A 141 -10.10 18.42 -17.80
CA PRO A 141 -9.90 19.64 -18.56
C PRO A 141 -11.23 20.39 -18.63
N GLY A 142 -11.31 21.54 -17.96
CA GLY A 142 -12.39 22.52 -18.14
C GLY A 142 -13.52 22.44 -17.10
N ALA A 143 -13.46 23.36 -16.14
CA ALA A 143 -14.63 24.05 -15.61
C ALA A 143 -14.51 25.52 -16.02
#